data_AF-A0A7C3W396-F1
#
_entry.id   AF-A0A7C3W396-F1
#
_cell.length_a   1.000
_cell.length_b   1.000
_cell.length_c   1.000
_cell.angle_alpha   90.00
_cell.angle_beta   90.00
_cell.angle_gamma   90.00
#
_symmetry.space_group_name_H-M   'P 1'
#
loop_
_entity.id
_entity.type
_entity.pdbx_description
1 polymer ?
#
loop_
_entity_poly.entity_id
_entity_poly.type
_entity_poly.pdbx_seq_one_letter_code
_entity_poly.pdbx_strand_id
1 'polypeptide(L)'
;MTRQARRTRTPQSVLMYIIVVAIVAVSLFLMVDFGVRAAVLFRAKEEAHQLDYEINRQLLIQEKLRARLQYVQSTAYVEEVAHTRLKWTRPGETLVVVVNPPAPGTAIHDEVTLPISPSAEMNIAPASMPPWMHWWLLLFKSPPPEIF
;
A
#
# COMPACT_ATOMS: atom_id res chain seq x y z
N MET A 1 -61.54 -61.82 -51.63
CA MET A 1 -61.12 -60.48 -51.20
C MET A 1 -60.99 -60.47 -49.68
N THR A 2 -59.78 -60.59 -49.14
CA THR A 2 -59.54 -60.58 -47.69
C THR A 2 -58.57 -59.44 -47.37
N ARG A 3 -59.09 -58.33 -46.83
CA ARG A 3 -58.29 -57.21 -46.32
C ARG A 3 -57.86 -57.54 -44.89
N GLN A 4 -56.57 -57.84 -44.70
CA GLN A 4 -56.00 -58.00 -43.35
C GLN A 4 -55.85 -56.63 -42.69
N ALA A 5 -56.47 -56.47 -41.52
CA ALA A 5 -56.32 -55.31 -40.65
C ALA A 5 -54.95 -55.36 -39.95
N ARG A 6 -54.13 -54.33 -40.19
CA ARG A 6 -52.81 -54.18 -39.58
C ARG A 6 -52.98 -53.65 -38.16
N ARG A 7 -52.84 -54.54 -37.17
CA ARG A 7 -52.94 -54.23 -35.75
C ARG A 7 -51.70 -53.43 -35.32
N THR A 8 -51.81 -52.11 -35.19
CA THR A 8 -50.75 -51.24 -34.68
C THR A 8 -50.67 -51.35 -33.15
N ARG A 9 -49.93 -52.35 -32.68
CA ARG A 9 -49.44 -52.39 -31.29
C ARG A 9 -48.01 -51.85 -31.29
N THR A 10 -47.82 -50.65 -30.72
CA THR A 10 -46.70 -50.24 -29.82
C THR A 10 -46.45 -48.71 -29.84
N PRO A 11 -47.27 -47.89 -29.15
CA PRO A 11 -46.85 -46.54 -28.75
C PRO A 11 -46.26 -46.48 -27.33
N GLN A 12 -46.43 -47.52 -26.51
CA GLN A 12 -46.12 -47.48 -25.08
C GLN A 12 -44.63 -47.58 -24.76
N SER A 13 -43.85 -48.33 -25.55
CA SER A 13 -42.40 -48.43 -25.39
C SER A 13 -41.70 -47.13 -25.77
N VAL A 14 -42.14 -46.48 -26.85
CA VAL A 14 -41.59 -45.19 -27.31
C VAL A 14 -41.84 -44.09 -26.28
N LEU A 15 -43.05 -44.04 -25.70
CA LEU A 15 -43.37 -43.10 -24.62
C LEU A 15 -42.44 -43.29 -23.40
N MET A 16 -42.18 -44.55 -23.02
CA MET A 16 -41.28 -44.86 -21.91
C MET A 16 -39.84 -44.40 -22.17
N TYR A 17 -39.33 -44.61 -23.39
CA TYR A 17 -38.00 -44.11 -23.77
C TYR A 17 -37.91 -42.58 -23.72
N ILE A 18 -38.93 -41.86 -24.20
CA ILE A 18 -38.96 -40.40 -24.14
C ILE A 18 -38.93 -39.91 -22.69
N ILE A 19 -39.68 -40.53 -21.79
CA ILE A 19 -39.69 -40.18 -20.35
C ILE A 19 -38.32 -40.41 -19.73
N VAL A 20 -37.68 -41.56 -19.99
CA VAL A 20 -36.33 -41.85 -19.47
C VAL A 20 -35.32 -40.83 -19.98
N VAL A 21 -35.33 -40.53 -21.28
CA VAL A 21 -34.43 -39.54 -21.88
C VAL A 21 -34.69 -38.14 -21.30
N ALA A 22 -35.94 -37.77 -21.08
CA ALA A 22 -36.29 -36.49 -20.46
C ALA A 22 -35.78 -36.39 -19.02
N ILE A 23 -35.94 -37.45 -18.21
CA ILE A 23 -35.42 -37.49 -16.83
C ILE A 23 -33.89 -37.38 -16.83
N VAL A 24 -33.20 -38.11 -17.70
CA VAL A 24 -31.74 -38.04 -17.82
C VAL A 24 -31.30 -36.65 -18.25
N ALA A 25 -31.95 -36.05 -19.24
CA ALA A 25 -31.64 -34.70 -19.71
C ALA A 25 -31.84 -33.64 -18.61
N VAL A 26 -32.96 -33.72 -17.88
CA VAL A 26 -33.25 -32.83 -16.75
C VAL A 26 -32.24 -33.02 -15.62
N SER A 27 -31.88 -34.26 -15.29
CA SER A 27 -30.87 -34.56 -14.27
C SER A 27 -29.49 -34.01 -14.67
N LEU A 28 -29.09 -34.17 -15.94
CA LEU A 28 -27.83 -33.61 -16.44
C LEU A 28 -27.83 -32.09 -16.39
N PHE A 29 -28.95 -31.47 -16.77
CA PHE A 29 -29.14 -30.02 -16.73
C PHE A 29 -29.04 -29.49 -15.29
N LEU A 30 -29.72 -30.13 -14.34
CA LEU A 30 -29.65 -29.79 -12.91
C LEU A 30 -28.25 -29.93 -12.34
N MET A 31 -27.51 -30.98 -12.73
CA MET A 31 -26.13 -31.20 -12.29
C MET A 31 -25.22 -30.04 -12.71
N VAL A 32 -25.38 -29.57 -13.96
CA VAL A 32 -24.61 -28.43 -14.49
C VAL A 32 -25.04 -27.11 -13.84
N ASP A 33 -26.34 -26.84 -13.74
CA ASP A 33 -26.86 -25.60 -13.12
C ASP A 33 -26.44 -25.50 -11.65
N PHE A 34 -26.51 -26.62 -10.91
CA PHE A 34 -26.09 -26.67 -9.52
C PHE A 34 -24.57 -26.49 -9.39
N GLY A 35 -23.77 -27.07 -10.29
CA GLY A 35 -22.32 -26.87 -10.32
C GLY A 35 -21.94 -25.41 -10.55
N VAL A 36 -22.60 -24.73 -11.50
CA VAL A 36 -22.37 -23.31 -11.79
C VAL A 36 -22.81 -22.43 -10.61
N ARG A 37 -24.01 -22.66 -10.04
CA ARG A 37 -24.49 -21.90 -8.88
C ARG A 37 -23.60 -22.10 -7.65
N ALA A 38 -23.13 -23.31 -7.40
CA ALA A 38 -22.21 -23.59 -6.30
C ALA A 38 -20.89 -22.81 -6.49
N ALA A 39 -20.31 -22.82 -7.69
CA ALA A 39 -19.10 -22.08 -8.00
C ALA A 39 -19.27 -20.56 -7.80
N VAL A 40 -20.41 -20.00 -8.20
CA VAL A 40 -20.75 -18.58 -7.97
C VAL A 40 -20.85 -18.27 -6.48
N LEU A 41 -21.48 -19.14 -5.68
CA LEU A 41 -21.58 -18.96 -4.23
C LEU A 41 -20.21 -19.02 -3.54
N PHE A 42 -19.32 -19.91 -3.98
CA PHE A 42 -17.96 -19.97 -3.43
C PHE A 42 -17.16 -18.70 -3.76
N ARG A 43 -17.25 -18.21 -5.00
CA ARG A 43 -16.59 -16.95 -5.40
C ARG A 43 -17.10 -15.75 -4.63
N ALA A 44 -18.43 -15.64 -4.48
CA ALA A 44 -19.03 -14.55 -3.72
C ALA A 44 -18.63 -14.56 -2.24
N LYS A 45 -18.45 -15.74 -1.63
CA LYS A 45 -17.94 -15.87 -0.26
C LYS A 45 -16.49 -15.42 -0.14
N GLU A 46 -15.65 -15.80 -1.10
CA GLU A 46 -14.24 -15.42 -1.10
C GLU A 46 -14.09 -13.89 -1.23
N GLU A 47 -14.86 -13.26 -2.13
CA GLU A 47 -14.90 -11.81 -2.29
C GLU A 47 -15.38 -11.11 -1.01
N ALA A 48 -16.40 -11.65 -0.35
CA ALA A 48 -16.89 -11.12 0.93
C ALA A 48 -15.80 -11.20 2.03
N HIS A 49 -15.09 -12.33 2.13
CA HIS A 49 -13.99 -12.49 3.08
C HIS A 49 -12.84 -11.51 2.83
N GLN A 50 -12.51 -11.25 1.57
CA GLN A 50 -11.49 -10.27 1.21
C GLN A 50 -11.91 -8.84 1.61
N LEU A 51 -13.17 -8.47 1.35
CA LEU A 51 -13.73 -7.18 1.77
C LEU A 51 -13.71 -7.02 3.29
N ASP A 52 -14.13 -8.03 4.03
CA ASP A 52 -14.13 -7.99 5.50
C ASP A 52 -12.72 -7.81 6.06
N TYR A 53 -11.73 -8.48 5.47
CA TYR A 53 -10.32 -8.30 5.86
C TYR A 53 -9.85 -6.86 5.62
N GLU A 54 -10.19 -6.28 4.47
CA GLU A 54 -9.80 -4.91 4.13
C GLU A 54 -10.47 -3.87 5.04
N ILE A 55 -11.76 -4.05 5.35
CA ILE A 55 -12.48 -3.21 6.31
C ILE A 55 -11.80 -3.25 7.68
N ASN A 56 -11.52 -4.44 8.20
CA ASN A 56 -10.87 -4.59 9.50
C ASN A 56 -9.47 -3.94 9.52
N ARG A 57 -8.70 -4.09 8.43
CA ARG A 57 -7.40 -3.45 8.30
C ARG A 57 -7.51 -1.93 8.32
N GLN A 58 -8.48 -1.37 7.60
CA GLN A 58 -8.70 0.08 7.54
C GLN A 58 -9.16 0.65 8.89
N LEU A 59 -10.03 -0.05 9.61
CA LEU A 59 -10.47 0.34 10.96
C LEU A 59 -9.31 0.38 11.94
N LEU A 60 -8.44 -0.62 11.93
CA LEU A 60 -7.24 -0.64 12.78
C LEU A 60 -6.28 0.51 12.46
N ILE A 61 -6.13 0.86 11.17
CA ILE A 61 -5.31 2.01 10.76
C ILE A 61 -5.95 3.32 11.26
N GLN A 62 -7.26 3.46 11.09
CA GLN A 62 -7.98 4.65 11.54
C GLN A 62 -7.86 4.85 13.04
N GLU A 63 -7.99 3.79 13.83
CA GLU A 63 -7.84 3.82 15.29
C GLU A 63 -6.42 4.25 15.68
N LYS A 64 -5.39 3.65 15.06
CA LYS A 64 -3.99 4.03 15.28
C LYS A 64 -3.72 5.49 14.94
N LEU A 65 -4.24 5.97 13.81
CA LEU A 65 -4.09 7.36 13.40
C LEU A 65 -4.81 8.31 14.36
N ARG A 66 -5.99 7.93 14.84
CA ARG A 66 -6.74 8.72 15.82
C ARG A 66 -6.00 8.83 17.15
N ALA A 67 -5.46 7.72 17.65
CA ALA A 67 -4.64 7.70 18.85
C ALA A 67 -3.38 8.57 18.67
N ARG A 68 -2.73 8.49 17.50
CA ARG A 68 -1.56 9.31 17.20
C ARG A 68 -1.91 10.80 17.13
N LEU A 69 -3.03 11.15 16.52
CA LEU A 69 -3.51 12.53 16.47
C LEU A 69 -3.78 13.08 17.87
N GLN A 70 -4.46 12.31 18.72
CA GLN A 70 -4.70 12.70 20.12
C GLN A 70 -3.39 12.95 20.88
N TYR A 71 -2.40 12.07 20.71
CA TYR A 71 -1.10 12.23 21.33
C TYR A 71 -0.36 13.48 20.80
N VAL A 72 -0.34 13.71 19.49
CA VAL A 72 0.32 14.90 18.90
C VAL A 72 -0.37 16.20 19.31
N GLN A 73 -1.68 16.18 19.54
CA GLN A 73 -2.43 17.33 20.04
C GLN A 73 -2.27 17.55 21.56
N SER A 74 -1.70 16.59 22.28
CA SER A 74 -1.50 16.69 23.73
C SER A 74 -0.32 17.60 24.08
N THR A 75 -0.39 18.21 25.27
CA THR A 75 0.71 19.02 25.81
C THR A 75 1.98 18.21 26.04
N ALA A 76 1.86 16.91 26.34
CA ALA A 76 3.00 16.01 26.52
C ALA A 76 3.88 15.91 25.26
N TYR A 77 3.27 15.88 24.08
CA TYR A 77 4.02 15.89 22.82
C TYR A 77 4.73 17.23 22.60
N VAL A 78 4.09 18.35 22.94
CA VAL A 78 4.72 19.68 22.85
C VAL A 78 5.94 19.78 23.75
N GLU A 79 5.84 19.25 24.98
CA GLU A 79 6.95 19.20 25.93
C GLU A 79 8.09 18.32 25.43
N GLU A 80 7.79 17.12 24.93
CA GLU A 80 8.80 16.23 24.34
C GLU A 80 9.52 16.89 23.17
N VAL A 81 8.78 17.55 22.27
CA VAL A 81 9.37 18.30 21.16
C VAL A 81 10.22 19.48 21.67
N ALA A 82 9.74 20.23 22.67
CA ALA A 82 10.47 21.33 23.28
C ALA A 82 11.81 20.86 23.87
N HIS A 83 11.82 19.79 24.65
CA HIS A 83 13.04 19.25 25.26
C HIS A 83 13.98 18.62 24.24
N THR A 84 13.44 17.85 23.28
CA THR A 84 14.28 17.01 22.40
C THR A 84 14.82 17.81 21.22
N ARG A 85 13.94 18.56 20.53
CA ARG A 85 14.24 19.27 19.29
C ARG A 85 14.68 20.71 19.54
N LEU A 86 13.98 21.41 20.42
CA LEU A 86 14.24 22.83 20.67
C LEU A 86 15.23 23.07 21.82
N LYS A 87 15.55 22.02 22.60
CA LYS A 87 16.38 22.12 23.82
C LYS A 87 15.84 23.16 24.82
N TRP A 88 14.53 23.39 24.79
CA TRP A 88 13.84 24.28 25.71
C TRP A 88 13.45 23.50 26.97
N THR A 89 13.55 24.14 28.13
CA THR A 89 13.17 23.58 29.43
C THR A 89 12.12 24.46 30.10
N ARG A 90 11.37 23.93 31.06
CA ARG A 90 10.42 24.75 31.82
C ARG A 90 11.16 25.78 32.69
N PRO A 91 10.51 26.90 33.05
CA PRO A 91 11.08 27.85 34.00
C PRO A 91 11.46 27.14 35.31
N GLY A 92 12.76 27.14 35.66
CA GLY A 92 13.29 26.49 36.86
C GLY A 92 13.93 25.12 36.65
N GLU A 93 13.88 24.53 35.45
CA GLU A 93 14.58 23.28 35.11
C GLU A 93 15.99 23.56 34.54
N THR A 94 16.99 22.78 34.98
CA THR A 94 18.39 22.92 34.52
C THR A 94 18.67 21.99 33.35
N LEU A 95 18.99 22.56 32.18
CA LEU A 95 19.43 21.80 31.01
C LEU A 95 20.89 21.33 31.20
N VAL A 96 21.10 20.02 31.40
CA VAL A 96 22.44 19.43 31.45
C VAL A 96 22.83 18.96 30.05
N VAL A 97 23.81 19.62 29.44
CA VAL A 97 24.43 19.17 28.18
C VAL A 97 25.73 18.46 28.52
N VAL A 98 25.81 17.16 28.25
CA VAL A 98 27.05 16.40 28.38
C VAL A 98 27.93 16.75 27.17
N VAL A 99 28.91 17.61 27.39
CA VAL A 99 29.96 17.89 26.40
C VAL A 99 31.03 16.83 26.59
N ASN A 100 31.21 15.94 25.60
CA ASN A 100 32.37 15.06 25.61
C ASN A 100 33.62 15.94 25.48
N PRO A 101 34.60 15.85 26.40
CA PRO A 101 35.85 16.55 26.23
C PRO A 101 36.51 16.07 24.91
N PRO A 102 37.10 16.99 24.13
CA PRO A 102 37.83 16.59 22.92
C PRO A 102 38.89 15.56 23.32
N ALA A 103 38.94 14.46 22.58
CA ALA A 103 39.97 13.44 22.77
C ALA A 103 41.35 14.13 22.73
N PRO A 104 42.25 13.87 23.70
CA PRO A 104 43.60 14.40 23.64
C PRO A 104 44.32 13.80 22.43
N GLY A 105 44.36 14.56 21.32
CA GLY A 105 44.96 14.08 20.07
C GLY A 105 44.65 14.92 18.82
N THR A 106 43.58 15.70 18.79
CA THR A 106 43.35 16.62 17.66
C THR A 106 44.12 17.90 17.90
N ALA A 107 45.37 17.93 17.42
CA ALA A 107 46.13 19.15 17.28
C ALA A 107 45.29 20.18 16.52
N ILE A 108 44.91 21.25 17.23
CA ILE A 108 44.40 22.47 16.64
C ILE A 108 45.56 23.03 15.81
N HIS A 109 45.50 22.86 14.49
CA HIS A 109 46.33 23.65 13.60
C HIS A 109 45.71 25.04 13.62
N ASP A 110 46.26 25.93 14.45
CA ASP A 110 46.03 27.36 14.37
C ASP A 110 46.61 27.85 13.04
N GLU A 111 45.82 27.74 11.96
CA GLU A 111 46.10 28.45 10.72
C GLU A 111 45.66 29.90 10.92
N VAL A 112 46.58 30.71 11.44
CA VAL A 112 46.49 32.16 11.49
C VAL A 112 46.34 32.67 10.05
N THR A 113 45.09 32.83 9.61
CA THR A 113 44.77 33.47 8.33
C THR A 113 44.70 34.97 8.58
N LEU A 114 45.73 35.69 8.13
CA LEU A 114 45.75 37.15 8.06
C LEU A 114 44.55 37.68 7.26
N PRO A 115 44.01 38.88 7.57
CA PRO A 115 42.87 39.42 6.83
C PRO A 115 43.34 39.93 5.46
N ILE A 116 43.04 39.17 4.41
CA ILE A 116 43.22 39.62 3.03
C ILE A 116 41.88 40.21 2.57
N SER A 117 41.92 41.50 2.22
CA SER A 117 40.80 42.26 1.64
C SER A 117 40.33 41.66 0.31
N PRO A 118 39.10 41.96 -0.15
CA PRO A 118 38.40 41.20 -1.17
C PRO A 118 38.90 41.57 -2.57
N SER A 119 39.81 40.77 -3.12
CA SER A 119 40.05 40.78 -4.56
C SER A 119 39.03 39.89 -5.25
N ALA A 120 38.24 40.52 -6.12
CA ALA A 120 37.37 39.88 -7.08
C ALA A 120 38.18 38.91 -7.94
N GLU A 121 38.17 37.64 -7.56
CA GLU A 121 38.77 36.58 -8.35
C GLU A 121 37.63 35.65 -8.77
N MET A 122 37.26 35.85 -10.03
CA MET A 122 36.32 35.09 -10.83
C MET A 122 36.79 33.64 -10.91
N ASN A 123 36.56 32.89 -9.84
CA ASN A 123 36.87 31.47 -9.76
C ASN A 123 35.70 30.71 -10.39
N ILE A 124 35.84 30.41 -11.68
CA ILE A 124 34.97 29.50 -12.41
C ILE A 124 35.23 28.11 -11.84
N ALA A 125 34.58 27.81 -10.71
CA ALA A 125 34.43 26.45 -10.23
C ALA A 125 33.68 25.65 -11.31
N PRO A 126 34.07 24.38 -11.59
CA PRO A 126 33.32 23.53 -12.51
C PRO A 126 31.87 23.50 -12.02
N ALA A 127 30.91 23.72 -12.92
CA ALA A 127 29.49 23.82 -12.62
C ALA A 127 29.03 22.67 -11.70
N SER A 128 29.11 22.89 -10.39
CA SER A 128 28.67 21.93 -9.40
C SER A 128 27.16 21.89 -9.55
N MET A 129 26.63 20.72 -9.90
CA MET A 129 25.20 20.51 -10.06
C MET A 129 24.46 21.20 -8.91
N PRO A 130 23.45 22.04 -9.20
CA PRO A 130 22.69 22.70 -8.17
C PRO A 130 22.19 21.70 -7.12
N PRO A 131 22.12 22.07 -5.83
CA PRO A 131 21.69 21.15 -4.77
C PRO A 131 20.34 20.47 -5.06
N TRP A 132 19.42 21.14 -5.75
CA TRP A 132 18.11 20.58 -6.15
C TRP A 132 18.21 19.42 -7.17
N MET A 133 19.27 19.39 -7.99
CA MET A 133 19.49 18.33 -8.99
C MET A 133 19.77 16.97 -8.30
N HIS A 134 20.43 17.01 -7.13
CA HIS A 134 20.69 15.82 -6.31
C HIS A 134 19.39 15.24 -5.76
N TRP A 135 18.51 16.10 -5.25
CA TRP A 135 17.19 15.70 -4.77
C TRP A 135 16.33 15.09 -5.87
N TRP A 136 16.39 15.66 -7.08
CA TRP A 136 15.67 15.15 -8.23
C TRP A 136 16.12 13.74 -8.64
N LEU A 137 17.43 13.51 -8.74
CA LEU A 137 18.01 12.21 -9.09
C LEU A 137 17.68 11.12 -8.06
N LEU A 138 17.63 11.47 -6.76
CA LEU A 138 17.23 10.54 -5.70
C LEU A 138 15.77 10.09 -5.86
N LEU A 139 14.87 10.98 -6.26
CA LEU A 139 13.44 10.71 -6.34
C LEU A 139 13.04 10.04 -7.67
N PHE A 140 13.60 10.49 -8.79
CA PHE A 140 13.14 10.14 -10.13
C PHE A 140 14.13 9.28 -10.92
N LYS A 141 15.39 9.17 -10.49
CA LYS A 141 16.46 8.40 -11.15
C LYS A 141 16.66 8.75 -12.65
N SER A 142 16.14 9.90 -13.08
CA SER A 142 16.24 10.42 -14.44
C SER A 142 16.57 11.92 -14.40
N PRO A 143 17.27 12.45 -15.41
CA PRO A 143 17.50 13.89 -15.52
C PRO A 143 16.15 14.62 -15.72
N PRO A 144 15.98 15.83 -15.18
CA PRO A 144 14.76 16.62 -15.37
C PRO A 144 14.54 16.90 -16.86
N PRO A 145 13.28 16.93 -17.35
CA PRO A 145 13.00 17.29 -18.73
C PRO A 145 13.50 18.71 -19.01
N GLU A 146 14.28 18.89 -20.07
CA GLU A 146 14.69 20.20 -20.56
C GLU A 146 13.47 20.92 -21.15
N ILE A 147 12.78 21.69 -20.31
CA ILE A 147 11.74 22.62 -20.74
C ILE A 147 12.36 24.02 -20.84
N PHE A 148 13.32 24.18 -21.75
CA PHE A 148 13.76 25.47 -22.29
C PHE A 148 14.34 25.26 -23.69
#